data_AF-A0A316U706-F1
#
_entry.id   AF-A0A316U706-F1
#
_cell.length_a   1.000
_cell.length_b   1.000
_cell.length_c   1.000
_cell.angle_alpha   90.00
_cell.angle_beta   90.00
_cell.angle_gamma   90.00
#
_symmetry.space_group_name_H-M   'P 1'
#
loop_
_entity.id
_entity.type
_entity.pdbx_description
1 polymer ?
#
loop_
_entity_poly.entity_id
_entity_poly.type
_entity_poly.pdbx_seq_one_letter_code
_entity_poly.pdbx_strand_id
1 'polypeptide(L)'
;MSSSAPRALSNREEDALMKSVKAEGLKKCDDVVKRFADCASGRTVSVAWACRDEHKAVQSCLSQYTSPDALDRARKEWLNSHRS
;
A
#
# COMPACT_ATOMS: atom_id res chain seq x y z
N MET A 1 -20.06 5.40 -30.93
CA MET A 1 -20.79 4.72 -29.84
C MET A 1 -19.78 4.41 -28.74
N SER A 2 -19.78 5.17 -27.65
CA SER A 2 -18.86 4.96 -26.51
C SER A 2 -19.25 3.69 -25.77
N SER A 3 -18.43 2.64 -25.90
CA SER A 3 -18.61 1.36 -25.22
C SER A 3 -18.50 1.54 -23.70
N SER A 4 -19.63 1.36 -22.99
CA SER A 4 -19.75 1.45 -21.53
C SER A 4 -19.49 0.11 -20.81
N ALA A 5 -18.43 -0.61 -21.18
CA ALA A 5 -17.94 -1.72 -20.36
C ALA A 5 -16.98 -1.18 -19.28
N PRO A 6 -16.97 -1.71 -18.04
CA PRO A 6 -15.99 -1.33 -17.04
C PRO A 6 -14.59 -1.66 -17.58
N ARG A 7 -13.79 -0.63 -17.86
CA ARG A 7 -12.43 -0.79 -18.38
C ARG A 7 -11.58 -1.46 -17.30
N ALA A 8 -10.91 -2.56 -17.65
CA ALA A 8 -9.83 -3.07 -16.81
C ALA A 8 -8.65 -2.09 -16.85
N LEU A 9 -7.95 -1.93 -15.73
CA LEU A 9 -6.72 -1.16 -15.71
C LEU A 9 -5.66 -1.86 -16.56
N SER A 10 -4.91 -1.08 -17.33
CA SER A 10 -3.65 -1.56 -17.92
C SER A 10 -2.66 -1.87 -16.81
N ASN A 11 -1.75 -2.83 -17.03
CA ASN A 11 -0.68 -3.16 -16.07
C ASN A 11 0.07 -1.91 -15.57
N ARG A 12 0.30 -0.92 -16.44
CA ARG A 12 0.95 0.34 -16.05
C ARG A 12 0.10 1.19 -15.08
N GLU A 13 -1.21 1.19 -15.28
CA GLU A 13 -2.16 1.91 -14.44
C GLU A 13 -2.29 1.23 -13.08
N GLU A 14 -2.31 -0.11 -13.07
CA GLU A 14 -2.30 -0.90 -11.84
C GLU A 14 -1.01 -0.67 -11.04
N ASP A 15 0.15 -0.69 -11.68
CA ASP A 15 1.43 -0.39 -11.03
C ASP A 15 1.45 1.02 -10.43
N ALA A 16 0.90 2.01 -11.15
CA ALA A 16 0.81 3.39 -10.67
C ALA A 16 -0.13 3.49 -9.46
N LEU A 17 -1.29 2.82 -9.51
CA LEU A 17 -2.24 2.74 -8.40
C LEU A 17 -1.62 2.05 -7.18
N MET A 18 -0.94 0.92 -7.36
CA MET A 18 -0.29 0.21 -6.26
C MET A 18 0.80 1.06 -5.61
N LYS A 19 1.58 1.80 -6.42
CA LYS A 19 2.58 2.75 -5.90
C LYS A 19 1.93 3.87 -5.10
N SER A 20 0.85 4.47 -5.59
CA SER A 20 0.17 5.56 -4.88
C SER A 20 -0.47 5.08 -3.57
N VAL A 21 -1.20 3.96 -3.60
CA VAL A 21 -1.83 3.37 -2.41
C VAL A 21 -0.79 2.99 -1.37
N LYS A 22 0.31 2.35 -1.78
CA LYS A 22 1.40 2.00 -0.87
C LYS A 22 2.07 3.24 -0.28
N ALA A 23 2.33 4.27 -1.09
CA ALA A 23 2.93 5.50 -0.60
C ALA A 23 2.01 6.23 0.40
N GLU A 24 0.70 6.24 0.15
CA GLU A 24 -0.29 6.80 1.09
C GLU A 24 -0.38 5.97 2.37
N GLY A 25 -0.41 4.64 2.25
CA GLY A 25 -0.40 3.73 3.40
C GLY A 25 0.83 3.93 4.29
N LEU A 26 2.01 4.11 3.70
CA LEU A 26 3.23 4.41 4.45
C LEU A 26 3.14 5.74 5.21
N LYS A 27 2.55 6.78 4.61
CA LYS A 27 2.33 8.07 5.29
C LYS A 27 1.33 7.95 6.45
N LYS A 28 0.25 7.17 6.28
CA LYS A 28 -0.74 6.93 7.34
C LYS A 28 -0.20 6.05 8.47
N CYS A 29 0.79 5.22 8.17
CA CYS A 29 1.45 4.32 9.11
C CYS A 29 2.81 4.86 9.59
N ASP A 30 3.08 6.17 9.45
CA ASP A 30 4.38 6.78 9.72
C ASP A 30 4.89 6.46 11.14
N ASP A 31 4.03 6.48 12.16
CA ASP A 31 4.42 6.18 13.55
C ASP A 31 4.99 4.77 13.74
N VAL A 32 4.33 3.75 13.16
CA VAL A 32 4.79 2.35 13.27
C VAL A 32 5.98 2.09 12.36
N VAL A 33 6.05 2.76 11.21
CA VAL A 33 7.19 2.69 10.28
C VAL A 33 8.44 3.28 10.93
N LYS A 34 8.32 4.42 11.62
CA LYS A 34 9.41 5.04 12.38
C LYS A 34 9.96 4.10 13.45
N ARG A 35 9.08 3.51 14.28
CA ARG A 35 9.52 2.54 15.30
C ARG A 35 10.25 1.34 14.71
N PHE A 36 9.77 0.83 13.58
CA PHE A 36 10.47 -0.24 12.86
C PHE A 36 11.82 0.22 12.32
N ALA A 37 11.91 1.42 11.75
CA ALA A 37 13.15 2.01 11.27
C ALA A 37 14.18 2.24 12.40
N ASP A 38 13.72 2.69 13.57
CA ASP A 38 14.54 2.87 14.75
C ASP A 38 15.08 1.53 15.26
N CYS A 39 14.24 0.49 15.29
CA CYS A 39 14.68 -0.86 15.66
C CYS A 39 15.67 -1.45 14.63
N ALA A 40 15.41 -1.21 13.34
CA ALA A 40 16.21 -1.73 12.24
C ALA A 40 17.55 -1.00 12.08
N SER A 41 17.67 0.21 12.64
CA SER A 41 18.88 1.01 12.57
C SER A 41 20.06 0.28 13.20
N GLY A 42 21.10 0.04 12.41
CA GLY A 42 22.29 -0.72 12.83
C GLY A 42 22.13 -2.24 12.88
N ARG A 43 21.00 -2.79 12.43
CA ARG A 43 20.74 -4.25 12.37
C ARG A 43 20.52 -4.70 10.93
N THR A 44 21.54 -5.28 10.30
CA THR A 44 21.44 -5.78 8.91
C THR A 44 20.98 -7.23 8.84
N VAL A 45 21.59 -8.09 9.66
CA VAL A 45 21.32 -9.54 9.66
C VAL A 45 20.22 -9.89 10.66
N SER A 46 20.20 -9.22 11.81
CA SER A 46 19.34 -9.59 12.94
C SER A 46 17.93 -9.01 12.92
N VAL A 47 17.59 -8.20 11.92
CA VAL A 47 16.35 -7.42 11.90
C VAL A 47 15.10 -8.30 11.90
N ALA A 48 15.14 -9.43 11.18
CA ALA A 48 13.98 -10.30 10.96
C ALA A 48 13.46 -10.95 12.25
N TRP A 49 14.32 -11.17 13.23
CA TRP A 49 13.95 -11.67 14.55
C TRP A 49 13.89 -10.57 15.61
N ALA A 50 14.87 -9.66 15.62
CA ALA A 50 15.00 -8.67 16.68
C ALA A 50 14.01 -7.51 16.59
N CYS A 51 13.39 -7.30 15.41
CA CYS A 51 12.37 -6.26 15.17
C CYS A 51 11.05 -6.87 14.66
N ARG A 52 10.79 -8.14 15.01
CA ARG A 52 9.63 -8.89 14.51
C ARG A 52 8.31 -8.24 14.93
N ASP A 53 8.25 -7.66 16.12
CA ASP A 53 7.01 -7.09 16.65
C ASP A 53 6.72 -5.72 16.06
N GLU A 54 7.74 -4.88 15.86
CA GLU A 54 7.62 -3.63 15.10
C GLU A 54 7.22 -3.92 13.65
N HIS A 55 7.81 -4.95 13.04
CA HIS A 55 7.45 -5.37 11.68
C HIS A 55 5.98 -5.82 11.59
N LYS A 56 5.48 -6.58 12.58
CA LYS A 56 4.05 -6.94 12.66
C LYS A 56 3.16 -5.71 12.79
N ALA A 57 3.57 -4.72 13.58
CA ALA A 57 2.81 -3.47 13.74
C ALA A 57 2.72 -2.70 12.42
N VAL A 58 3.82 -2.60 11.67
CA VAL A 58 3.82 -2.04 10.31
C VAL A 58 2.88 -2.81 9.40
N GLN A 59 2.97 -4.14 9.39
CA GLN A 59 2.12 -4.98 8.54
C GLN A 59 0.64 -4.86 8.90
N SER A 60 0.31 -4.80 10.18
CA SER A 60 -1.07 -4.62 10.68
C SER A 60 -1.65 -3.26 10.32
N CYS A 61 -0.82 -2.23 10.18
CA CYS A 61 -1.26 -0.92 9.73
C CYS A 61 -1.41 -0.87 8.21
N LEU A 62 -0.39 -1.32 7.47
CA LEU A 62 -0.40 -1.30 6.01
C LEU A 62 -1.53 -2.16 5.43
N SER A 63 -1.84 -3.31 6.04
CA SER A 63 -2.91 -4.21 5.58
C SER A 63 -4.29 -3.54 5.51
N GLN A 64 -4.55 -2.49 6.28
CA GLN A 64 -5.81 -1.74 6.22
C GLN A 64 -5.96 -0.96 4.91
N TYR A 65 -4.83 -0.60 4.28
CA TYR A 65 -4.76 0.18 3.05
C TYR A 65 -4.41 -0.68 1.83
N THR A 66 -3.70 -1.79 2.04
CA THR A 66 -3.26 -2.70 0.96
C THR A 66 -3.99 -4.04 0.96
N SER A 67 -5.11 -4.16 1.69
CA SER A 67 -5.97 -5.36 1.60
C SER A 67 -6.61 -5.46 0.22
N PRO A 68 -7.00 -6.68 -0.22
CA PRO A 68 -7.73 -6.87 -1.48
C PRO A 68 -8.95 -5.94 -1.60
N ASP A 69 -9.76 -5.84 -0.54
CA ASP A 69 -10.90 -4.93 -0.49
C ASP A 69 -10.52 -3.44 -0.60
N ALA A 70 -9.43 -3.02 0.04
CA ALA A 70 -8.96 -1.62 -0.07
C ALA A 70 -8.44 -1.32 -1.48
N LEU A 71 -7.72 -2.25 -2.09
CA LEU A 71 -7.21 -2.14 -3.46
C LEU A 71 -8.34 -2.13 -4.49
N ASP A 72 -9.37 -2.95 -4.31
CA ASP A 72 -10.55 -2.97 -5.18
C ASP A 72 -11.34 -1.66 -5.09
N ARG A 73 -11.46 -1.06 -3.90
CA ARG A 73 -12.03 0.29 -3.74
C ARG A 73 -11.18 1.34 -4.45
N ALA A 74 -9.87 1.34 -4.21
CA ALA A 74 -8.95 2.27 -4.86
C ALA A 74 -8.98 2.15 -6.40
N ARG A 75 -9.11 0.92 -6.93
CA ARG A 75 -9.28 0.68 -8.38
C ARG A 75 -10.57 1.30 -8.91
N LYS A 76 -11.70 1.09 -8.22
CA LYS A 76 -13.00 1.67 -8.61
C LYS A 76 -12.94 3.20 -8.59
N GLU A 77 -12.37 3.78 -7.54
CA GLU A 77 -12.18 5.23 -7.42
C GLU A 77 -11.29 5.76 -8.55
N TRP A 78 -10.16 5.12 -8.83
CA TRP A 78 -9.25 5.50 -9.91
C TRP A 78 -9.95 5.51 -11.27
N LEU A 79 -10.74 4.46 -11.56
CA LEU A 79 -11.52 4.35 -12.79
C LEU A 79 -12.58 5.44 -12.91
N ASN A 80 -13.24 5.80 -11.81
CA ASN A 80 -14.23 6.88 -11.79
C ASN A 80 -13.59 8.25 -12.05
N SER A 81 -12.44 8.52 -11.43
CA SER A 81 -11.71 9.79 -11.57
C SER A 81 -11.15 10.01 -12.99
N HIS A 82 -10.76 8.94 -13.68
CA HIS A 82 -10.21 8.98 -15.05
C HIS A 82 -11.25 8.70 -16.14
N ARG A 83 -12.55 8.73 -15.79
CA ARG A 83 -13.67 8.61 -16.75
C ARG A 83 -14.14 9.97 -17.29
N SER A 84 -13.61 11.08 -16.76
CA SER A 84 -13.91 12.45 -17.21
C SER A 84 -13.10 12.88 -18.42
#